data_AF-A0A3P1SQ12-F1
#
_entry.id   AF-A0A3P1SQ12-F1
#
_cell.length_a   1.000
_cell.length_b   1.000
_cell.length_c   1.000
_cell.angle_alpha   90.00
_cell.angle_beta   90.00
_cell.angle_gamma   90.00
#
_symmetry.space_group_name_H-M   'P 1'
#
loop_
_entity.id
_entity.type
_entity.pdbx_description
1 polymer ?
#
loop_
_entity_poly.entity_id
_entity_poly.type
_entity_poly.pdbx_seq_one_letter_code
_entity_poly.pdbx_strand_id
1 'polypeptide(L)'
;MIWLALVVVAVIALIAIGYAVHAQKKLQQHQRQYEALINVLRNEIQALTSSSIGMGHRLMDVENQLNITAEKQQEMANRDPGVLAYNQAARLMEMGADVDDLVKNCGIGRPEAELMALLHKEVAAPERS
;
A
#
# COMPACT_ATOMS: atom_id res chain seq x y z
N MET A 1 71.24 -2.48 53.96
CA MET A 1 71.24 -2.38 52.48
C MET A 1 70.23 -3.33 51.84
N ILE A 2 70.37 -4.66 51.97
CA ILE A 2 69.50 -5.67 51.30
C ILE A 2 68.00 -5.52 51.68
N TRP A 3 67.69 -5.34 52.95
CA TRP A 3 66.31 -5.19 53.43
C TRP A 3 65.59 -3.96 52.85
N LEU A 4 66.30 -2.84 52.63
CA LEU A 4 65.72 -1.64 52.01
C LEU A 4 65.37 -1.88 50.55
N ALA A 5 66.23 -2.58 49.80
CA ALA A 5 65.97 -2.92 48.41
C ALA A 5 64.71 -3.82 48.26
N LEU A 6 64.52 -4.79 49.15
CA LEU A 6 63.34 -5.65 49.15
C LEU A 6 62.04 -4.86 49.40
N VAL A 7 62.06 -3.91 50.34
CA VAL A 7 60.90 -3.06 50.62
C VAL A 7 60.55 -2.19 49.42
N VAL A 8 61.55 -1.60 48.75
CA VAL A 8 61.31 -0.77 47.55
C VAL A 8 60.70 -1.60 46.41
N VAL A 9 61.22 -2.80 46.15
CA VAL A 9 60.66 -3.70 45.13
C VAL A 9 59.22 -4.10 45.46
N ALA A 10 58.94 -4.41 46.73
CA ALA A 10 57.58 -4.76 47.17
C ALA A 10 56.60 -3.59 46.97
N VAL A 11 57.01 -2.36 47.29
CA VAL A 11 56.18 -1.16 47.09
C VAL A 11 55.90 -0.91 45.60
N ILE A 12 56.92 -1.03 44.74
CA ILE A 12 56.74 -0.87 43.28
C ILE A 12 55.79 -1.95 42.73
N ALA A 13 55.93 -3.19 43.20
CA ALA A 13 55.04 -4.28 42.79
C ALA A 13 53.59 -4.02 43.20
N LEU A 14 53.35 -3.53 44.41
CA LEU A 14 52.00 -3.17 44.89
C LEU A 14 51.38 -2.03 44.08
N ILE A 15 52.18 -1.00 43.74
CA ILE A 15 51.73 0.10 42.88
C ILE A 15 51.37 -0.42 41.48
N ALA A 16 52.22 -1.25 40.88
CA ALA A 16 51.96 -1.83 39.56
C ALA A 16 50.69 -2.70 39.53
N ILE A 17 50.46 -3.52 40.57
CA ILE A 17 49.22 -4.29 40.72
C ILE A 17 48.01 -3.36 40.85
N GLY A 18 48.12 -2.30 41.63
CA GLY A 18 47.06 -1.28 41.77
C GLY A 18 46.68 -0.65 40.43
N TYR A 19 47.67 -0.24 39.64
CA TYR A 19 47.45 0.29 38.28
C TYR A 19 46.83 -0.75 37.35
N ALA A 20 47.31 -1.99 37.38
CA ALA A 20 46.76 -3.07 36.55
C ALA A 20 45.28 -3.33 36.89
N VAL A 21 44.92 -3.40 38.18
CA VAL A 21 43.52 -3.59 38.62
C VAL A 21 42.65 -2.41 38.22
N HIS A 22 43.16 -1.17 38.34
CA HIS A 22 42.40 0.02 37.95
C HIS A 22 42.15 0.05 36.44
N ALA A 23 43.17 -0.27 35.63
CA ALA A 23 43.04 -0.35 34.17
C ALA A 23 42.05 -1.45 33.75
N GLN A 24 42.12 -2.63 34.38
CA GLN A 24 41.19 -3.74 34.12
C GLN A 24 39.74 -3.35 34.47
N LYS A 25 39.52 -2.68 35.61
CA LYS A 25 38.19 -2.19 35.99
C LYS A 25 37.63 -1.19 34.99
N LYS A 26 38.46 -0.26 34.51
CA LYS A 26 38.05 0.72 33.50
C LYS A 26 37.70 0.05 32.17
N LEU A 27 38.48 -0.95 31.76
CA LEU A 27 38.22 -1.72 30.55
C LEU A 27 36.90 -2.51 30.66
N GLN A 28 36.64 -3.14 31.80
CA GLN A 28 35.38 -3.84 32.06
C GLN A 28 34.17 -2.88 32.04
N GLN A 29 34.31 -1.67 32.56
CA GLN A 29 33.26 -0.66 32.48
C GLN A 29 32.95 -0.28 31.03
N HIS A 30 33.98 -0.02 30.22
CA HIS A 30 33.80 0.27 28.80
C HIS A 30 33.15 -0.91 28.07
N GLN A 31 33.58 -2.13 28.35
CA GLN A 31 33.00 -3.32 27.72
C GLN A 31 31.51 -3.48 28.04
N ARG A 32 31.10 -3.24 29.29
CA ARG A 32 29.68 -3.23 29.69
C ARG A 32 28.88 -2.13 28.98
N GLN A 33 29.46 -0.95 28.80
CA GLN A 33 28.82 0.15 28.07
C GLN A 33 28.61 -0.21 26.60
N TYR A 34 29.62 -0.79 25.94
CA TYR A 34 29.50 -1.24 24.56
C TYR A 34 28.48 -2.37 24.41
N GLU A 35 28.46 -3.35 25.31
CA GLU A 35 27.45 -4.43 25.29
C GLU A 35 26.03 -3.88 25.47
N ALA A 36 25.85 -2.93 26.40
CA ALA A 36 24.56 -2.27 26.60
C ALA A 36 24.12 -1.50 25.33
N LEU A 37 25.02 -0.74 24.72
CA LEU A 37 24.74 0.00 23.48
C LEU A 37 24.39 -0.92 22.32
N ILE A 38 25.12 -2.03 22.16
CA ILE A 38 24.85 -3.04 21.14
C ILE A 38 23.46 -3.65 21.34
N ASN A 39 23.08 -3.96 22.58
CA ASN A 39 21.77 -4.52 22.87
C ASN A 39 20.63 -3.54 22.58
N VAL A 40 20.80 -2.26 22.92
CA VAL A 40 19.84 -1.20 22.56
C VAL A 40 19.70 -1.08 21.05
N LEU A 41 20.81 -0.99 20.32
CA LEU A 41 20.79 -0.85 18.87
C LEU A 41 20.18 -2.08 18.18
N ARG A 42 20.44 -3.29 18.67
CA ARG A 42 19.79 -4.51 18.20
C ARG A 42 18.28 -4.47 18.39
N ASN A 43 17.81 -4.02 19.55
CA ASN A 43 16.37 -3.88 19.81
C ASN A 43 15.73 -2.83 18.89
N GLU A 44 16.39 -1.68 18.67
CA GLU A 44 15.90 -0.66 17.74
C GLU A 44 15.81 -1.20 16.31
N ILE A 45 16.83 -1.90 15.83
CA ILE A 45 16.81 -2.53 14.50
C ILE A 45 15.67 -3.53 14.39
N GLN A 46 15.44 -4.34 15.42
CA GLN A 46 14.35 -5.32 15.44
C GLN A 46 12.97 -4.65 15.42
N ALA A 47 12.81 -3.56 16.17
CA ALA A 47 11.59 -2.75 16.15
C ALA A 47 11.35 -2.08 14.78
N LEU A 48 12.40 -1.54 14.16
CA LEU A 48 12.32 -0.96 12.81
C LEU A 48 12.00 -2.01 11.75
N THR A 49 12.61 -3.18 11.84
CA THR A 49 12.41 -4.29 10.88
C THR A 49 10.98 -4.81 10.97
N SER A 50 10.49 -5.08 12.19
CA SER A 50 9.10 -5.50 12.40
C SER A 50 8.09 -4.45 11.95
N SER A 51 8.36 -3.17 12.23
CA SER A 51 7.53 -2.06 11.75
C SER A 51 7.51 -1.98 10.22
N SER A 52 8.68 -2.12 9.58
CA SER A 52 8.81 -2.06 8.11
C SER A 52 8.09 -3.22 7.42
N ILE A 53 8.17 -4.43 7.99
CA ILE A 53 7.41 -5.59 7.49
C ILE A 53 5.90 -5.33 7.59
N GLY A 54 5.43 -4.82 8.73
CA GLY A 54 4.02 -4.47 8.91
C GLY A 54 3.56 -3.39 7.93
N MET A 55 4.39 -2.38 7.66
CA MET A 55 4.12 -1.36 6.64
C MET A 55 4.07 -1.95 5.23
N GLY A 56 4.94 -2.90 4.90
CA GLY A 56 4.93 -3.59 3.61
C GLY A 56 3.63 -4.34 3.34
N HIS A 57 3.12 -5.07 4.34
CA HIS A 57 1.81 -5.74 4.23
C HIS A 57 0.67 -4.74 3.99
N ARG A 58 0.65 -3.63 4.76
CA ARG A 58 -0.38 -2.59 4.58
C ARG A 58 -0.29 -1.92 3.21
N LEU A 59 0.92 -1.71 2.69
CA LEU A 59 1.11 -1.16 1.35
C LEU A 59 0.55 -2.10 0.29
N MET A 60 0.81 -3.40 0.42
CA MET A 60 0.27 -4.43 -0.48
C MET A 60 -1.26 -4.51 -0.43
N ASP A 61 -1.85 -4.39 0.76
CA ASP A 61 -3.32 -4.35 0.94
C ASP A 61 -3.93 -3.11 0.27
N VAL A 62 -3.26 -1.96 0.37
CA VAL A 62 -3.70 -0.71 -0.27
C VAL A 62 -3.55 -0.80 -1.78
N GLU A 63 -2.43 -1.33 -2.27
CA GLU A 63 -2.20 -1.55 -3.71
C GLU A 63 -3.26 -2.48 -4.31
N ASN A 64 -3.60 -3.58 -3.62
CA ASN A 64 -4.66 -4.48 -4.05
C ASN A 64 -6.03 -3.80 -4.08
N GLN A 65 -6.38 -3.02 -3.05
CA GLN A 65 -7.63 -2.24 -3.04
C GLN A 65 -7.68 -1.20 -4.16
N LEU A 66 -6.56 -0.53 -4.43
CA LEU A 66 -6.44 0.40 -5.54
C LEU A 66 -6.63 -0.30 -6.88
N ASN A 67 -5.99 -1.46 -7.10
CA ASN A 67 -6.15 -2.22 -8.33
C ASN A 67 -7.61 -2.66 -8.54
N ILE A 68 -8.26 -3.22 -7.51
CA ILE A 68 -9.69 -3.59 -7.57
C ILE A 68 -10.56 -2.37 -7.89
N THR A 69 -10.25 -1.22 -7.29
CA THR A 69 -11.01 0.01 -7.53
C THR A 69 -10.81 0.52 -8.95
N ALA A 70 -9.58 0.46 -9.47
CA ALA A 70 -9.26 0.83 -10.85
C ALA A 70 -9.98 -0.09 -11.85
N GLU A 71 -9.98 -1.41 -11.62
CA GLU A 71 -10.73 -2.37 -12.44
C GLU A 71 -12.23 -2.06 -12.45
N LYS A 72 -12.82 -1.79 -11.29
CA LYS A 72 -14.24 -1.39 -11.20
C LYS A 72 -14.52 -0.08 -11.92
N GLN A 73 -13.63 0.91 -11.82
CA GLN A 73 -13.76 2.17 -12.55
C GLN A 73 -13.69 1.95 -14.06
N GLN A 74 -12.80 1.08 -14.51
CA GLN A 74 -12.71 0.73 -15.93
C GLN A 74 -13.95 -0.04 -16.42
N GLU A 75 -14.49 -0.94 -15.60
CA GLU A 75 -15.76 -1.62 -15.91
C GLU A 75 -16.92 -0.64 -15.99
N MET A 76 -16.99 0.33 -15.06
CA MET A 76 -17.99 1.40 -15.08
C MET A 76 -17.82 2.34 -16.28
N ALA A 77 -16.58 2.69 -16.63
CA ALA A 77 -16.29 3.52 -17.80
C ALA A 77 -16.65 2.81 -19.12
N ASN A 78 -16.43 1.48 -19.20
CA ASN A 78 -16.85 0.68 -20.35
C ASN A 78 -18.36 0.44 -20.39
N ARG A 79 -19.06 0.49 -19.25
CA ARG A 79 -20.52 0.48 -19.17
C ARG A 79 -21.04 1.91 -19.28
N ASP A 80 -20.97 2.50 -20.47
CA ASP A 80 -21.72 3.74 -20.73
C ASP A 80 -23.22 3.45 -20.55
N PRO A 81 -23.88 4.01 -19.51
CA PRO A 81 -25.30 3.75 -19.25
C PRO A 81 -26.17 4.15 -20.43
N GLY A 82 -25.76 5.16 -21.20
CA GLY A 82 -26.46 5.62 -22.39
C GLY A 82 -26.45 4.56 -23.50
N VAL A 83 -25.32 3.89 -23.71
CA VAL A 83 -25.20 2.82 -24.73
C VAL A 83 -26.04 1.61 -24.36
N LEU A 84 -26.12 1.24 -23.08
CA LEU A 84 -26.97 0.13 -22.65
C LEU A 84 -28.46 0.46 -22.81
N ALA A 85 -28.88 1.66 -22.38
CA ALA A 85 -30.25 2.13 -22.53
C ALA A 85 -30.68 2.23 -24.01
N TYR A 86 -29.79 2.72 -24.87
CA TYR A 86 -30.02 2.82 -26.32
C TYR A 86 -30.12 1.44 -26.99
N ASN A 87 -29.24 0.49 -26.64
CA ASN A 87 -29.33 -0.88 -27.16
C ASN A 87 -30.63 -1.58 -26.70
N GLN A 88 -31.06 -1.35 -25.46
CA GLN A 88 -32.31 -1.90 -24.95
C GLN A 88 -33.53 -1.29 -25.65
N ALA A 89 -33.51 0.03 -25.88
CA ALA A 89 -34.54 0.76 -26.61
C ALA A 89 -34.64 0.30 -28.07
N ALA A 90 -33.51 0.12 -28.75
CA ALA A 90 -33.48 -0.40 -30.13
C ALA A 90 -34.12 -1.78 -30.23
N ARG A 91 -33.80 -2.70 -29.30
CA ARG A 91 -34.38 -4.05 -29.29
C ARG A 91 -35.88 -4.05 -28.97
N LEU A 92 -36.34 -3.16 -28.08
CA LEU A 92 -37.78 -2.97 -27.80
C LEU A 92 -38.53 -2.42 -29.01
N MET A 93 -37.90 -1.49 -29.74
CA MET A 93 -38.46 -0.93 -30.97
C MET A 93 -38.53 -1.96 -32.10
N GLU A 94 -37.53 -2.84 -32.24
CA GLU A 94 -37.59 -3.98 -33.17
C GLU A 94 -38.74 -4.95 -32.87
N MET A 95 -39.16 -5.04 -31.60
CA MET A 95 -40.35 -5.81 -31.18
C MET A 95 -41.67 -5.03 -31.36
N GLY A 96 -41.62 -3.80 -31.88
CA GLY A 96 -42.79 -2.97 -32.18
C GLY A 96 -43.31 -2.13 -31.01
N ALA A 97 -42.49 -1.86 -29.99
CA ALA A 97 -42.88 -0.99 -28.89
C ALA A 97 -43.01 0.48 -29.33
N ASP A 98 -43.96 1.21 -28.73
CA ASP A 98 -44.20 2.64 -29.01
C ASP A 98 -43.23 3.55 -28.22
N VAL A 99 -43.13 4.81 -28.62
CA VAL A 99 -42.25 5.82 -28.03
C VAL A 99 -42.46 5.94 -26.51
N ASP A 100 -43.71 5.92 -26.04
CA ASP A 100 -44.01 6.01 -24.60
C ASP A 100 -43.54 4.76 -23.82
N ASP A 101 -43.51 3.58 -24.45
CA ASP A 101 -42.97 2.36 -23.85
C ASP A 101 -41.43 2.40 -23.75
N LEU A 102 -40.76 3.02 -24.72
CA LEU A 102 -39.31 3.23 -24.67
C LEU A 102 -38.91 4.18 -23.53
N VAL A 103 -39.64 5.29 -23.37
CA VAL A 103 -39.40 6.24 -22.27
C VAL A 103 -39.61 5.57 -20.92
N LYS A 104 -40.68 4.78 -20.78
CA LYS A 104 -41.04 4.12 -19.52
C LYS A 104 -40.12 2.95 -19.16
N ASN A 105 -39.72 2.14 -20.14
CA ASN A 105 -38.99 0.89 -19.90
C ASN A 105 -37.47 1.00 -20.09
N CYS A 106 -36.99 1.95 -20.90
CA CYS A 106 -35.56 2.17 -21.14
C CYS A 106 -35.00 3.43 -20.47
N GLY A 107 -35.87 4.29 -19.90
CA GLY A 107 -35.45 5.47 -19.13
C GLY A 107 -34.79 6.58 -19.96
N ILE A 108 -34.94 6.53 -21.29
CA ILE A 108 -34.44 7.55 -22.21
C ILE A 108 -35.43 8.72 -22.32
N GLY A 109 -34.94 9.91 -22.67
CA GLY A 109 -35.81 11.09 -22.81
C GLY A 109 -36.80 10.92 -23.95
N ARG A 110 -38.02 11.48 -23.82
CA ARG A 110 -39.00 11.52 -24.92
C ARG A 110 -38.42 12.03 -26.25
N PRO A 111 -37.62 13.12 -26.30
CA PRO A 111 -36.99 13.55 -27.55
C PRO A 111 -35.97 12.55 -28.11
N GLU A 112 -35.30 11.76 -27.26
CA GLU A 112 -34.36 10.71 -27.71
C GLU A 112 -35.13 9.51 -28.29
N ALA A 113 -36.22 9.10 -27.65
CA ALA A 113 -37.08 8.02 -28.12
C ALA A 113 -37.75 8.37 -29.47
N GLU A 114 -38.21 9.62 -29.63
CA GLU A 114 -38.75 10.12 -30.90
C GLU A 114 -37.69 10.10 -32.02
N LEU A 115 -36.44 10.52 -31.72
CA LEU A 115 -35.34 10.46 -32.68
C LEU A 115 -35.02 9.02 -33.12
N MET A 116 -34.99 8.06 -32.19
CA MET A 116 -34.78 6.64 -32.51
C MET A 116 -35.88 6.08 -33.40
N ALA A 117 -37.15 6.44 -33.14
CA ALA A 117 -38.29 5.98 -33.93
C ALA A 117 -38.23 6.50 -35.37
N LEU A 118 -37.79 7.75 -35.56
CA LEU A 118 -37.55 8.33 -36.88
C LEU A 118 -36.40 7.62 -37.61
N LEU A 119 -35.27 7.42 -36.95
CA LEU A 119 -34.11 6.69 -37.50
C LEU A 119 -34.47 5.25 -37.90
N HIS A 120 -35.22 4.54 -37.04
CA HIS A 120 -35.66 3.17 -37.34
C HIS A 120 -36.63 3.14 -38.52
N LYS A 121 -37.53 4.12 -38.63
CA LYS A 121 -38.46 4.23 -39.78
C LYS A 121 -37.73 4.51 -41.10
N GLU A 122 -36.68 5.33 -41.07
CA GLU A 122 -35.80 5.58 -42.23
C GLU A 122 -35.04 4.30 -42.62
N VAL A 123 -34.48 3.56 -41.66
CA VAL A 123 -33.75 2.29 -41.93
C VAL A 123 -34.67 1.14 -42.36
N ALA A 124 -35.89 1.07 -41.81
CA ALA A 124 -36.90 0.06 -42.16
C ALA A 124 -37.69 0.40 -43.44
N ALA A 125 -37.45 1.58 -44.03
CA ALA A 125 -37.91 1.94 -45.36
C ALA A 125 -36.75 1.73 -46.37
N PRO A 126 -36.45 0.48 -46.78
CA PRO A 126 -35.51 0.29 -47.86
C PRO A 126 -36.08 0.96 -49.10
N GLU A 127 -35.21 1.69 -49.78
CA GLU A 127 -35.38 2.32 -51.09
C GLU A 127 -36.47 1.65 -51.93
N ARG A 128 -37.65 2.29 -52.00
CA ARG A 128 -38.52 2.18 -53.17
C ARG A 128 -38.05 3.24 -54.16
N SER A 129 -37.00 2.94 -54.91
CA SER A 129 -36.77 3.51 -56.23
C SER A 129 -36.88 2.41 -57.27
#